data_AF-A0A438IQV1-F1
#
_entry.id   AF-A0A438IQV1-F1
#
_cell.length_a   1.000
_cell.length_b   1.000
_cell.length_c   1.000
_cell.angle_alpha   90.00
_cell.angle_beta   90.00
_cell.angle_gamma   90.00
#
_symmetry.space_group_name_H-M   'P 1'
#
loop_
_entity.id
_entity.type
_entity.pdbx_description
1 polymer ?
#
loop_
_entity_poly.entity_id
_entity_poly.type
_entity_poly.pdbx_seq_one_letter_code
_entity_poly.pdbx_strand_id
1 'polypeptide(L)'
;MSSGEVRDDSKLIELKDESDFEKVLSPDGGLGLLSVCGFGSLLSERSARSTFPDLMNFRVARLNSFRRVFAHVAPIFFERGIAKPETMEISSLSVEPCEGETLIVTVFEIQRSEIPSFIKREHEFRFLAVFPETLDGKLFTTPAVLCARYSDEEFFQNRCKGNLLWCPTYY
;
A
#
# COMPACT_ATOMS: atom_id res chain seq x y z
N MET A 1 -27.15 -26.86 8.73
CA MET A 1 -25.75 -26.54 8.40
C MET A 1 -25.80 -25.32 7.49
N SER A 2 -25.52 -24.14 8.06
CA SER A 2 -25.61 -22.87 7.33
C SER A 2 -24.44 -22.78 6.35
N SER A 3 -24.77 -22.67 5.07
CA SER A 3 -23.85 -22.36 3.99
C SER A 3 -23.25 -20.98 4.25
N GLY A 4 -22.02 -20.94 4.74
CA GLY A 4 -21.22 -19.72 4.77
C GLY A 4 -21.07 -19.21 3.35
N GLU A 5 -21.48 -17.97 3.12
CA GLU A 5 -21.20 -17.25 1.88
C GLU A 5 -19.68 -17.18 1.72
N VAL A 6 -19.15 -17.97 0.79
CA VAL A 6 -17.79 -17.81 0.30
C VAL A 6 -17.77 -16.48 -0.44
N ARG A 7 -17.11 -15.47 0.12
CA ARG A 7 -16.83 -14.23 -0.60
C ARG A 7 -16.02 -14.60 -1.83
N ASP A 8 -16.47 -14.15 -3.00
CA ASP A 8 -15.70 -14.25 -4.24
C ASP A 8 -14.49 -13.28 -4.11
N ASP A 9 -13.37 -13.81 -3.61
CA ASP A 9 -12.11 -13.09 -3.40
C ASP A 9 -11.39 -12.71 -4.71
N SER A 10 -12.01 -12.93 -5.88
CA SER A 10 -11.35 -12.84 -7.18
C SER A 10 -11.12 -11.42 -7.71
N LYS A 11 -11.58 -10.36 -7.02
CA LYS A 11 -11.30 -8.98 -7.43
C LYS A 11 -10.94 -8.08 -6.26
N LEU A 12 -9.64 -7.87 -6.09
CA LEU A 12 -9.09 -6.83 -5.21
C LEU A 12 -9.67 -5.45 -5.60
N ILE A 13 -10.08 -4.69 -4.61
CA ILE A 13 -10.65 -3.35 -4.80
C ILE A 13 -9.49 -2.35 -4.92
N GLU A 14 -9.27 -1.84 -6.13
CA GLU A 14 -8.28 -0.79 -6.39
C GLU A 14 -8.87 0.60 -6.14
N LEU A 15 -8.14 1.44 -5.41
CA LEU A 15 -8.48 2.83 -5.12
C LEU A 15 -7.72 3.74 -6.09
N LYS A 16 -8.43 4.46 -6.95
CA LYS A 16 -7.81 5.20 -8.06
C LYS A 16 -7.64 6.68 -7.76
N ASP A 17 -8.57 7.26 -7.02
CA ASP A 17 -8.58 8.68 -6.69
C ASP A 17 -9.10 8.90 -5.26
N GLU A 18 -9.01 10.14 -4.77
CA GLU A 18 -9.41 10.52 -3.41
C GLU A 18 -10.83 10.06 -3.05
N SER A 19 -11.78 10.02 -4.01
CA SER A 19 -13.16 9.59 -3.74
C SER A 19 -13.28 8.11 -3.42
N ASP A 20 -12.35 7.28 -3.90
CA ASP A 20 -12.27 5.87 -3.51
C ASP A 20 -11.73 5.72 -2.09
N PHE A 21 -10.77 6.56 -1.69
CA PHE A 21 -10.23 6.57 -0.34
C PHE A 21 -11.29 6.97 0.70
N GLU A 22 -12.19 7.88 0.36
CA GLU A 22 -13.31 8.27 1.22
C GLU A 22 -14.23 7.08 1.58
N LYS A 23 -14.38 6.11 0.67
CA LYS A 23 -15.23 4.93 0.87
C LYS A 23 -14.63 3.92 1.85
N VAL A 24 -13.33 4.01 2.13
CA VAL A 24 -12.60 3.06 3.00
C VAL A 24 -12.21 3.66 4.34
N LEU A 25 -12.63 4.89 4.64
CA LEU A 25 -12.41 5.50 5.95
C LEU A 25 -13.20 4.77 7.05
N SER A 26 -12.62 4.73 8.25
CA SER A 26 -13.31 4.21 9.41
C SER A 26 -14.51 5.10 9.76
N PRO A 27 -15.69 4.51 10.02
CA PRO A 27 -16.89 5.28 10.38
C PRO A 27 -16.82 5.90 11.79
N ASP A 28 -15.83 5.51 12.60
CA ASP A 28 -15.80 5.84 14.02
C ASP A 28 -15.48 7.33 14.30
N GLY A 29 -16.40 7.99 15.02
CA GLY A 29 -16.17 9.29 15.67
C GLY A 29 -16.16 10.53 14.77
N GLY A 30 -16.45 10.40 13.47
CA GLY A 30 -16.49 11.54 12.54
C GLY A 30 -15.13 12.13 12.14
N LEU A 31 -14.02 11.56 12.64
CA LEU A 31 -12.66 11.97 12.27
C LEU A 31 -12.22 11.41 10.89
N GLY A 32 -12.85 10.33 10.42
CA GLY A 32 -12.58 9.73 9.12
C GLY A 32 -11.12 9.28 8.99
N LEU A 33 -10.72 8.26 9.74
CA LEU A 33 -9.34 7.75 9.70
C LEU A 33 -9.15 6.73 8.60
N LEU A 34 -7.99 6.78 7.93
CA LEU A 34 -7.59 5.81 6.93
C LEU A 34 -6.59 4.83 7.55
N SER A 35 -6.89 3.54 7.55
CA SER A 35 -5.91 2.51 7.90
C SER A 35 -4.95 2.27 6.73
N VAL A 36 -3.64 2.20 7.01
CA VAL A 36 -2.57 1.97 6.02
C VAL A 36 -1.73 0.77 6.43
N CYS A 37 -1.43 -0.10 5.47
CA CYS A 37 -0.58 -1.27 5.65
C CYS A 37 0.90 -0.94 5.35
N GLY A 38 1.77 -1.07 6.36
CA GLY A 38 3.22 -1.02 6.20
C GLY A 38 3.81 -2.42 6.00
N PHE A 39 4.64 -2.61 4.97
CA PHE A 39 5.26 -3.91 4.65
C PHE A 39 6.78 -3.86 4.43
N GLY A 40 7.37 -2.66 4.44
CA GLY A 40 8.80 -2.42 4.26
C GLY A 40 9.39 -1.60 5.40
N SER A 41 9.96 -0.43 5.09
CA SER A 41 10.46 0.50 6.11
C SER A 41 9.40 0.87 7.15
N LEU A 42 8.13 0.94 6.75
CA LEU A 42 6.98 1.21 7.61
C LEU A 42 6.65 0.09 8.63
N LEU A 43 7.36 -1.04 8.59
CA LEU A 43 7.32 -2.04 9.67
C LEU A 43 7.91 -1.50 10.98
N SER A 44 8.76 -0.48 10.91
CA SER A 44 9.30 0.23 12.08
C SER A 44 8.46 1.47 12.37
N GLU A 45 7.90 1.57 13.58
CA GLU A 45 7.12 2.75 13.98
C GLU A 45 7.94 4.04 13.86
N ARG A 46 9.25 3.99 14.19
CA ARG A 46 10.16 5.14 14.03
C ARG A 46 10.20 5.61 12.57
N SER A 47 10.33 4.69 11.62
CA SER A 47 10.36 5.03 10.20
C SER A 47 8.97 5.39 9.65
N ALA A 48 7.92 4.81 10.22
CA ALA A 48 6.55 5.18 9.90
C ALA A 48 6.27 6.61 10.35
N ARG A 49 6.69 7.02 11.55
CA ARG A 49 6.55 8.38 12.07
C ARG A 49 7.40 9.42 11.35
N SER A 50 8.57 9.05 10.80
CA SER A 50 9.29 9.98 9.93
C SER A 50 8.57 10.25 8.61
N THR A 51 7.58 9.41 8.27
CA THR A 51 6.79 9.47 7.04
C THR A 51 5.39 10.03 7.28
N PHE A 52 4.73 9.62 8.36
CA PHE A 52 3.43 10.05 8.86
C PHE A 52 3.58 10.45 10.34
N PRO A 53 4.02 11.68 10.63
CA PRO A 53 4.37 12.12 12.00
C PRO A 53 3.24 11.89 13.00
N ASP A 54 2.00 12.13 12.57
CA ASP A 54 0.81 12.10 13.41
C ASP A 54 0.07 10.76 13.34
N LEU A 55 0.71 9.70 12.85
CA LEU A 55 0.08 8.38 12.77
C LEU A 55 -0.43 7.92 14.14
N MET A 56 -1.57 7.22 14.10
CA MET A 56 -2.26 6.68 15.26
C MET A 56 -2.36 5.15 15.18
N ASN A 57 -2.62 4.51 16.32
CA ASN A 57 -3.00 3.09 16.41
C ASN A 57 -2.06 2.12 15.66
N PHE A 58 -0.74 2.36 15.77
CA PHE A 58 0.28 1.49 15.18
C PHE A 58 0.24 0.09 15.81
N ARG A 59 0.02 -0.93 14.97
CA ARG A 59 -0.15 -2.32 15.40
C ARG A 59 0.39 -3.29 14.36
N VAL A 60 0.62 -4.53 14.76
CA VAL A 60 1.05 -5.61 13.86
C VAL A 60 -0.17 -6.43 13.43
N ALA A 61 -0.20 -6.83 12.16
CA ALA A 61 -1.25 -7.64 11.58
C ALA A 61 -0.67 -8.69 10.60
N ARG A 62 -1.50 -9.64 10.21
CA ARG A 62 -1.25 -10.62 9.16
C ARG A 62 -2.05 -10.23 7.91
N LEU A 63 -1.44 -10.35 6.74
CA LEU A 63 -2.11 -10.17 5.47
C LEU A 63 -1.92 -11.43 4.62
N ASN A 64 -3.03 -12.08 4.26
CA ASN A 64 -3.07 -13.32 3.49
C ASN A 64 -3.20 -13.03 1.99
N SER A 65 -2.80 -13.98 1.15
CA SER A 65 -2.89 -13.92 -0.33
C SER A 65 -2.03 -12.83 -0.97
N PHE A 66 -0.95 -12.44 -0.30
CA PHE A 66 0.04 -11.49 -0.79
C PHE A 66 1.45 -11.96 -0.43
N ARG A 67 2.44 -11.53 -1.23
CA ARG A 67 3.86 -11.70 -0.92
C ARG A 67 4.65 -10.43 -1.15
N ARG A 68 5.78 -10.31 -0.47
CA ARG A 68 6.76 -9.25 -0.73
C ARG A 68 7.65 -9.62 -1.91
N VAL A 69 7.96 -8.64 -2.75
CA VAL A 69 8.89 -8.78 -3.87
C VAL A 69 9.83 -7.59 -3.96
N PHE A 70 11.08 -7.87 -4.29
CA PHE A 70 12.10 -6.86 -4.56
C PHE A 70 12.21 -6.69 -6.08
N ALA A 71 11.31 -5.88 -6.65
CA ALA A 71 11.10 -5.85 -8.09
C ALA A 71 10.88 -4.44 -8.67
N HIS A 72 10.86 -3.40 -7.84
CA HIS A 72 10.61 -2.04 -8.31
C HIS A 72 11.94 -1.27 -8.39
N VAL A 73 12.27 -0.74 -9.56
CA VAL A 73 13.27 0.33 -9.68
C VAL A 73 12.56 1.57 -9.17
N ALA A 74 12.97 2.10 -8.02
CA ALA A 74 12.33 3.26 -7.41
C ALA A 74 13.15 4.51 -7.75
N PRO A 75 12.84 5.29 -8.81
CA PRO A 75 13.62 6.47 -9.18
C PRO A 75 13.67 7.50 -8.06
N ILE A 76 12.64 7.50 -7.20
CA ILE A 76 12.60 8.30 -5.98
C ILE A 76 13.81 8.04 -5.04
N PHE A 77 14.45 6.87 -5.12
CA PHE A 77 15.68 6.61 -4.36
C PHE A 77 16.85 7.45 -4.86
N PHE A 78 16.92 7.75 -6.16
CA PHE A 78 17.93 8.64 -6.72
C PHE A 78 17.63 10.10 -6.36
N GLU A 79 16.38 10.54 -6.52
CA GLU A 79 15.96 11.90 -6.17
C GLU A 79 16.20 12.23 -4.69
N ARG A 80 16.04 11.24 -3.80
CA ARG A 80 16.25 11.39 -2.35
C ARG A 80 17.66 11.07 -1.87
N GLY A 81 18.59 10.71 -2.77
CA GLY A 81 19.96 10.35 -2.40
C GLY A 81 20.08 9.07 -1.56
N ILE A 82 19.10 8.17 -1.67
CA ILE A 82 19.10 6.83 -1.04
C ILE A 82 19.88 5.84 -1.90
N ALA A 83 19.71 5.92 -3.22
CA ALA A 83 20.43 5.09 -4.18
C ALA A 83 21.92 5.49 -4.22
N LYS A 84 22.79 4.48 -4.36
CA LYS A 84 24.22 4.65 -4.64
C LYS A 84 24.50 4.16 -6.06
N PRO A 85 24.45 5.04 -7.08
CA PRO A 85 24.62 4.65 -8.48
C PRO A 85 25.96 3.94 -8.73
N GLU A 86 26.98 4.29 -7.96
CA GLU A 86 28.34 3.75 -8.10
C GLU A 86 28.42 2.27 -7.70
N THR A 87 27.61 1.84 -6.74
CA THR A 87 27.58 0.45 -6.26
C THR A 87 26.47 -0.39 -6.88
N MET A 88 25.52 0.25 -7.58
CA MET A 88 24.33 -0.38 -8.16
C MET A 88 23.46 -1.15 -7.13
N GLU A 89 23.60 -0.85 -5.84
CA GLU A 89 22.83 -1.49 -4.77
C GLU A 89 21.43 -0.87 -4.67
N ILE A 90 20.63 -1.08 -5.72
CA ILE A 90 19.30 -0.47 -5.87
C ILE A 90 18.26 -1.58 -5.92
N SER A 91 17.51 -1.72 -4.83
CA SER A 91 16.39 -2.64 -4.76
C SER A 91 15.30 -2.02 -3.90
N SER A 92 14.11 -1.86 -4.48
CA SER A 92 12.94 -1.40 -3.73
C SER A 92 11.98 -2.56 -3.50
N LEU A 93 11.41 -2.58 -2.30
CA LEU A 93 10.44 -3.55 -1.87
C LEU A 93 9.03 -3.12 -2.31
N SER A 94 8.27 -4.08 -2.82
CA SER A 94 6.84 -3.95 -3.08
C SER A 94 6.09 -5.20 -2.62
N VAL A 95 4.78 -5.21 -2.82
CA VAL A 95 3.89 -6.33 -2.52
C VAL A 95 3.05 -6.64 -3.77
N GLU A 96 2.78 -7.91 -4.00
CA GLU A 96 1.89 -8.38 -5.06
C GLU A 96 0.95 -9.49 -4.58
N PRO A 97 -0.22 -9.65 -5.21
CA PRO A 97 -1.12 -10.76 -4.93
C PRO A 97 -0.42 -12.10 -5.19
N CYS A 98 -0.55 -13.04 -4.26
CA CYS A 98 -0.02 -14.38 -4.40
C CYS A 98 -0.82 -15.32 -3.48
N GLU A 99 -1.70 -16.13 -4.06
CA GLU A 99 -2.54 -17.07 -3.32
C GLU A 99 -1.69 -18.07 -2.51
N GLY A 100 -2.16 -18.43 -1.32
CA GLY A 100 -1.47 -19.35 -0.41
C GLY A 100 -0.31 -18.73 0.38
N GLU A 101 0.14 -17.53 0.02
CA GLU A 101 1.18 -16.80 0.74
C GLU A 101 0.62 -15.89 1.82
N THR A 102 1.49 -15.49 2.76
CA THR A 102 1.12 -14.61 3.87
C THR A 102 2.31 -13.74 4.24
N LEU A 103 2.04 -12.47 4.59
CA LEU A 103 3.04 -11.59 5.18
C LEU A 103 2.57 -10.94 6.47
N ILE A 104 3.53 -10.65 7.34
CA ILE A 104 3.31 -9.76 8.47
C ILE A 104 3.38 -8.32 7.99
N VAL A 105 2.43 -7.49 8.41
CA VAL A 105 2.38 -6.06 8.13
C VAL A 105 2.24 -5.29 9.43
N THR A 106 2.50 -4.00 9.37
CA THR A 106 1.99 -3.07 10.35
C THR A 106 0.72 -2.43 9.80
N VAL A 107 -0.20 -2.07 10.68
CA VAL A 107 -1.35 -1.23 10.33
C VAL A 107 -1.31 -0.03 11.27
N PHE A 108 -1.49 1.16 10.70
CA PHE A 108 -1.64 2.40 11.46
C PHE A 108 -2.66 3.28 10.75
N GLU A 109 -3.12 4.30 11.44
CA GLU A 109 -4.14 5.21 10.93
C GLU A 109 -3.56 6.60 10.68
N ILE A 110 -3.96 7.19 9.56
CA ILE A 110 -3.67 8.59 9.20
C ILE A 110 -4.99 9.38 9.15
N GLN A 111 -4.89 10.70 9.30
CA GLN A 111 -6.05 11.57 9.20
C GLN A 111 -6.51 11.72 7.75
N ARG A 112 -7.81 11.96 7.54
CA ARG A 112 -8.39 12.25 6.22
C ARG A 112 -7.63 13.33 5.45
N SER A 113 -7.16 14.37 6.14
CA SER A 113 -6.39 15.47 5.56
C SER A 113 -5.04 15.06 4.98
N GLU A 114 -4.51 13.89 5.35
CA GLU A 114 -3.23 13.34 4.87
C GLU A 114 -3.39 12.50 3.59
N ILE A 115 -4.62 12.21 3.14
CA ILE A 115 -4.87 11.39 1.94
C ILE A 115 -4.21 11.99 0.68
N PRO A 116 -4.32 13.30 0.38
CA PRO A 116 -3.72 13.85 -0.83
C PRO A 116 -2.18 13.75 -0.84
N SER A 117 -1.54 13.95 0.32
CA SER A 117 -0.08 13.84 0.43
C SER A 117 0.39 12.39 0.35
N PHE A 118 -0.39 11.45 0.91
CA PHE A 118 -0.17 10.02 0.76
C PHE A 118 -0.23 9.56 -0.70
N ILE A 119 -1.30 9.92 -1.43
CA ILE A 119 -1.46 9.57 -2.85
C ILE A 119 -0.32 10.14 -3.69
N LYS A 120 0.04 11.42 -3.49
CA LYS A 120 1.12 12.07 -4.23
C LYS A 120 2.47 11.38 -3.99
N ARG A 121 2.73 10.98 -2.75
CA ARG A 121 3.98 10.33 -2.37
C ARG A 121 4.11 8.95 -3.00
N GLU A 122 3.08 8.12 -2.86
CA GLU A 122 3.08 6.72 -3.28
C GLU A 122 2.52 6.53 -4.71
N HIS A 123 2.63 7.56 -5.55
CA HIS A 123 2.07 7.61 -6.91
C HIS A 123 2.56 6.49 -7.83
N GLU A 124 3.69 5.85 -7.51
CA GLU A 124 4.26 4.74 -8.27
C GLU A 124 3.50 3.42 -8.03
N PHE A 125 2.80 3.31 -6.91
CA PHE A 125 2.09 2.11 -6.51
C PHE A 125 0.63 2.14 -6.96
N ARG A 126 0.03 0.94 -7.03
CA ARG A 126 -1.42 0.79 -7.01
C ARG A 126 -1.89 0.72 -5.57
N PHE A 127 -3.04 1.33 -5.27
CA PHE A 127 -3.62 1.29 -3.93
C PHE A 127 -4.72 0.23 -3.89
N LEU A 128 -4.61 -0.71 -2.97
CA LEU A 128 -5.58 -1.78 -2.79
C LEU A 128 -6.24 -1.67 -1.42
N ALA A 129 -7.57 -1.75 -1.36
CA ALA A 129 -8.28 -1.97 -0.11
C ALA A 129 -8.20 -3.46 0.25
N VAL A 130 -7.60 -3.75 1.40
CA VAL A 130 -7.39 -5.11 1.91
C VAL A 130 -7.93 -5.25 3.32
N PHE A 131 -8.17 -6.47 3.77
CA PHE A 131 -8.61 -6.77 5.13
C PHE A 131 -7.52 -7.58 5.86
N PRO A 132 -6.61 -6.91 6.59
CA PRO A 132 -5.68 -7.62 7.45
C PRO A 132 -6.40 -8.36 8.58
N GLU A 133 -5.72 -9.34 9.14
CA GLU A 133 -6.13 -10.07 10.33
C GLU A 133 -5.22 -9.70 11.49
N THR A 134 -5.77 -9.68 12.70
CA THR A 134 -4.94 -9.71 13.91
C THR A 134 -4.13 -11.01 13.95
N LEU A 135 -3.09 -11.07 14.79
CA LEU A 135 -2.23 -12.26 14.86
C LEU A 135 -2.95 -13.52 15.38
N ASP A 136 -4.02 -13.33 16.15
CA ASP A 136 -4.97 -14.35 16.60
C ASP A 136 -6.04 -14.72 15.55
N GLY A 137 -5.98 -14.14 14.34
CA GLY A 137 -6.81 -14.54 13.20
C GLY A 137 -8.16 -13.83 13.10
N LYS A 138 -8.37 -12.71 13.81
CA LYS A 138 -9.59 -11.92 13.68
C LYS A 138 -9.44 -10.92 12.53
N LEU A 139 -10.32 -11.03 11.53
CA LEU A 139 -10.36 -10.09 10.41
C LEU A 139 -10.73 -8.67 10.90
N PHE A 140 -10.09 -7.66 10.31
CA PHE A 140 -10.44 -6.27 10.57
C PHE A 140 -11.84 -5.96 10.00
N THR A 141 -12.58 -5.09 10.67
CA THR A 141 -13.93 -4.68 10.25
C THR A 141 -13.92 -3.56 9.21
N THR A 142 -12.81 -2.82 9.15
CA THR A 142 -12.57 -1.72 8.21
C THR A 142 -11.38 -2.08 7.33
N PRO A 143 -11.44 -1.84 6.01
CA PRO A 143 -10.31 -2.08 5.13
C PRO A 143 -9.11 -1.19 5.48
N ALA A 144 -7.92 -1.68 5.16
CA ALA A 144 -6.68 -0.93 5.17
C ALA A 144 -6.15 -0.78 3.75
N VAL A 145 -5.43 0.31 3.46
CA VAL A 145 -4.82 0.57 2.16
C VAL A 145 -3.44 -0.05 2.10
N LEU A 146 -3.23 -0.92 1.11
CA LEU A 146 -1.94 -1.50 0.76
C LEU A 146 -1.41 -0.87 -0.53
N CYS A 147 -0.15 -0.44 -0.51
CA CYS A 147 0.57 -0.07 -1.74
C CYS A 147 1.14 -1.35 -2.37
N ALA A 148 0.65 -1.71 -3.56
CA ALA A 148 1.11 -2.88 -4.31
C ALA A 148 1.76 -2.45 -5.62
N ARG A 149 2.56 -3.33 -6.24
CA ARG A 149 3.16 -3.05 -7.55
C ARG A 149 2.13 -3.10 -8.66
N TYR A 150 2.39 -2.31 -9.69
CA TYR A 150 1.92 -2.61 -11.04
C TYR A 150 2.93 -3.56 -11.74
N SER A 151 2.47 -4.33 -12.72
CA SER A 151 3.36 -4.80 -13.79
C SER A 151 3.80 -3.62 -14.66
N ASP A 152 4.88 -3.77 -15.43
CA ASP A 152 5.39 -2.69 -16.30
C ASP A 152 4.33 -2.21 -17.28
N GLU A 153 3.54 -3.14 -17.85
CA GLU A 153 2.43 -2.82 -18.74
C GLU A 153 1.32 -2.04 -18.01
N GLU A 154 0.89 -2.52 -16.83
CA GLU A 154 -0.13 -1.79 -16.06
C GLU A 154 0.37 -0.40 -15.65
N PHE A 155 1.64 -0.26 -15.25
CA PHE A 155 2.22 1.02 -14.89
C PHE A 155 2.21 1.98 -16.09
N PHE A 156 2.66 1.50 -17.25
CA PHE A 156 2.67 2.28 -18.48
C PHE A 156 1.27 2.76 -18.88
N GLN A 157 0.26 1.90 -18.77
CA GLN A 157 -1.11 2.28 -19.10
C GLN A 157 -1.74 3.22 -18.06
N ASN A 158 -1.59 2.92 -16.76
CA ASN A 158 -2.29 3.64 -15.70
C ASN A 158 -1.60 4.94 -15.29
N ARG A 159 -0.25 4.95 -15.24
CA ARG A 159 0.54 6.10 -14.80
C ARG A 159 1.07 6.93 -15.97
N CYS A 160 1.54 6.27 -17.02
CA CYS A 160 2.05 6.96 -18.21
C CYS A 160 0.97 7.20 -19.28
N LYS A 161 -0.28 6.77 -19.06
CA LYS A 161 -1.40 6.91 -20.03
C LYS A 161 -1.05 6.35 -21.42
N GLY A 162 -0.25 5.29 -21.46
CA GLY A 162 0.22 4.67 -22.69
C GLY A 162 1.22 5.52 -23.48
N ASN A 163 1.86 6.52 -22.87
CA ASN A 163 2.75 7.44 -23.57
C ASN A 163 3.98 7.83 -22.71
N LEU A 164 5.18 7.54 -23.23
CA LEU A 164 6.46 7.79 -22.57
C LEU A 164 6.70 9.27 -22.25
N LEU A 165 6.08 10.22 -22.96
CA LEU A 165 6.17 11.65 -22.65
C LEU A 165 5.59 11.99 -21.27
N TRP A 166 4.72 11.15 -20.72
CA TRP A 166 4.13 11.29 -19.38
C TRP A 166 4.91 10.55 -18.29
N CYS A 167 5.97 9.81 -18.64
CA CYS A 167 6.91 9.16 -17.73
C CYS A 167 8.37 9.42 -18.13
N PRO A 168 8.81 10.69 -18.26
CA PRO A 168 10.15 11.01 -18.77
C PRO A 168 11.30 10.59 -17.84
N THR A 169 11.01 10.19 -16.59
CA THR A 169 12.00 9.84 -15.56
C THR A 169 12.24 8.33 -15.38
N TYR A 170 11.59 7.46 -16.16
CA TYR A 170 11.61 6.00 -15.96
C TYR A 170 12.38 5.22 -17.04
N TYR A 171 13.01 5.89 -18.01
CA TYR A 171 13.87 5.30 -19.04
C TYR A 171 15.09 6.17 -19.34
#